data_AF-A0A1W1BQR5-F1
#
_entry.id   AF-A0A1W1BQR5-F1
#
_cell.length_a   1.000
_cell.length_b   1.000
_cell.length_c   1.000
_cell.angle_alpha   90.00
_cell.angle_beta   90.00
_cell.angle_gamma   90.00
#
_symmetry.space_group_name_H-M   'P 1'
#
loop_
_entity.id
_entity.type
_entity.pdbx_description
1 polymer ?
#
loop_
_entity_poly.entity_id
_entity_poly.type
_entity_poly.pdbx_seq_one_letter_code
_entity_poly.pdbx_strand_id
1 'polypeptide(L)' 'MQIAIDISLPNILTLISQMSLNEIEEVKNKIIEKELYFKTFNKDKIEDIMSDFKKEDYSEDFLKDLENGLQKSSIYNDN' A
#
# COMPACT_ATOMS: atom_id res chain seq x y z
N MET A 1 -32.49 18.65 -5.64
CA MET A 1 -31.25 19.17 -6.22
C MET A 1 -30.13 18.24 -5.80
N GLN A 2 -29.65 17.40 -6.70
CA GLN A 2 -28.43 16.62 -6.47
C GLN A 2 -27.30 17.51 -6.98
N ILE A 3 -26.53 18.11 -6.07
CA ILE A 3 -25.35 18.87 -6.47
C ILE A 3 -24.36 17.82 -6.97
N ALA A 4 -24.22 17.72 -8.29
CA ALA A 4 -23.07 17.06 -8.88
C ALA A 4 -21.86 17.94 -8.54
N ILE A 5 -21.23 17.66 -7.40
CA ILE A 5 -19.98 18.30 -7.04
C ILE A 5 -18.97 17.75 -8.04
N ASP A 6 -18.45 18.61 -8.89
CA ASP A 6 -17.31 18.28 -9.75
C ASP A 6 -16.08 18.20 -8.85
N ILE A 7 -15.84 16.98 -8.32
CA ILE A 7 -14.76 16.72 -7.38
C ILE A 7 -13.46 16.66 -8.18
N SER A 8 -12.80 17.81 -8.29
CA SER A 8 -11.45 17.91 -8.83
C SER A 8 -10.41 17.97 -7.71
N LEU A 9 -9.22 17.42 -7.96
CA LEU A 9 -8.11 17.48 -7.02
C LEU A 9 -7.76 18.93 -6.60
N PRO A 10 -7.69 19.93 -7.52
CA PRO A 10 -7.48 21.32 -7.13
C PRO A 10 -8.50 21.83 -6.11
N ASN A 11 -9.79 21.53 -6.31
CA ASN A 11 -10.85 21.97 -5.40
C ASN A 11 -10.69 21.34 -4.01
N ILE A 12 -10.33 20.05 -3.93
CA ILE A 12 -10.07 19.37 -2.66
C ILE A 12 -8.88 20.02 -1.93
N LEU A 13 -7.78 20.32 -2.64
CA LEU A 13 -6.60 20.94 -2.04
C LEU A 13 -6.90 22.34 -1.51
N THR A 14 -7.69 23.14 -2.24
CA THR A 14 -8.12 24.46 -1.77
C THR A 14 -8.94 24.35 -0.48
N LEU A 15 -9.89 23.42 -0.40
CA LEU A 15 -10.68 23.22 0.82
C LEU A 15 -9.80 22.79 2.00
N ILE A 16 -8.87 21.86 1.81
CA ILE A 16 -7.96 21.41 2.87
C ILE A 16 -7.05 22.56 3.35
N SER A 17 -6.58 23.41 2.45
CA SER A 17 -5.71 24.55 2.81
C SER A 17 -6.37 25.60 3.70
N GLN A 18 -7.70 25.64 3.75
CA GLN A 18 -8.47 26.56 4.58
C GLN A 18 -8.73 26.02 6.00
N MET A 19 -8.39 24.75 6.26
CA MET A 19 -8.56 24.09 7.55
C MET A 19 -7.45 24.47 8.52
N SER A 20 -7.73 24.36 9.82
CA SER A 20 -6.70 24.47 10.85
C SER A 20 -5.75 23.27 10.83
N LEU A 21 -4.56 23.44 11.40
CA LEU A 21 -3.56 22.36 11.46
C LEU A 21 -4.11 21.08 12.11
N ASN A 22 -4.91 21.21 13.17
CA ASN A 22 -5.51 20.07 13.87
C ASN A 22 -6.48 19.30 12.98
N GLU A 23 -7.29 20.01 12.19
CA GLU A 23 -8.25 19.40 11.28
C GLU A 23 -7.54 18.76 10.08
N ILE A 24 -6.45 19.35 9.59
CA ILE A 24 -5.61 18.75 8.54
C ILE A 24 -5.01 17.43 9.03
N GLU A 25 -4.51 17.39 10.27
CA GLU A 25 -4.02 16.16 10.90
C GLU A 25 -5.11 15.10 11.03
N GLU A 26 -6.33 15.49 11.39
CA GLU A 26 -7.47 14.58 11.44
C GLU A 26 -7.84 14.02 10.06
N VAL A 27 -7.85 14.86 9.01
CA VAL A 27 -8.08 14.43 7.62
C VAL A 27 -7.03 13.40 7.19
N LYS A 28 -5.75 13.67 7.46
CA LYS A 28 -4.66 12.73 7.18
C LYS A 28 -4.90 11.39 7.85
N ASN A 29 -5.20 11.38 9.15
CA ASN A 29 -5.43 10.14 9.89
C ASN A 29 -6.64 9.37 9.33
N LYS A 30 -7.73 10.07 8.96
CA LYS A 30 -8.90 9.45 8.34
C LYS A 30 -8.62 8.88 6.95
N ILE A 31 -7.76 9.50 6.15
CA ILE A 31 -7.31 8.97 4.85
C ILE A 31 -6.56 7.65 5.04
N ILE A 32 -5.76 7.54 6.10
CA ILE A 32 -5.03 6.32 6.47
C ILE A 32 -5.99 5.25 6.99
N GLU A 33 -6.85 5.58 7.97
CA GLU A 33 -7.84 4.65 8.54
C GLU A 33 -8.79 4.07 7.48
N LYS A 34 -9.13 4.86 6.46
CA LYS A 34 -9.99 4.43 5.35
C LYS A 34 -9.24 3.75 4.21
N GLU A 35 -7.92 3.52 4.36
CA GLU A 35 -7.06 2.89 3.36
C GLU A 35 -7.09 3.57 1.99
N LEU A 36 -7.38 4.87 1.96
CA LEU A 36 -7.47 5.65 0.72
C LEU A 36 -6.10 5.94 0.11
N TYR A 37 -5.05 5.93 0.94
CA TYR A 37 -3.67 6.22 0.52
C TYR A 37 -2.70 5.07 0.82
N PHE A 38 -2.72 4.55 2.05
CA PHE A 38 -2.02 3.31 2.39
C PHE A 38 -3.02 2.17 2.32
N LYS A 39 -3.00 1.45 1.20
CA LYS A 39 -3.69 0.16 1.14
C LYS A 39 -2.93 -0.83 2.01
N THR A 40 -3.63 -1.73 2.69
CA THR A 40 -2.98 -2.87 3.34
C THR A 40 -2.07 -3.54 2.31
N PHE A 41 -0.85 -3.86 2.70
CA PHE A 41 0.02 -4.69 1.87
C PHE A 41 -0.69 -6.01 1.61
N ASN A 42 -1.17 -6.20 0.37
CA ASN A 42 -1.77 -7.46 -0.02
C ASN A 42 -0.62 -8.39 -0.38
N LYS A 43 -0.33 -9.33 0.52
CA LYS A 43 0.79 -10.24 0.35
C LYS A 43 0.50 -11.20 -0.82
N ASP A 44 1.32 -11.15 -1.86
CA ASP A 44 1.28 -12.14 -2.93
C ASP A 44 1.74 -13.48 -2.39
N LYS A 45 1.30 -14.58 -3.00
CA LYS A 45 1.77 -15.90 -2.56
C LYS A 45 3.26 -16.03 -2.82
N ILE A 46 3.98 -16.71 -1.93
CA ILE A 46 5.42 -16.92 -2.08
C ILE A 46 5.70 -17.62 -3.42
N GLU A 47 4.83 -18.52 -3.85
CA GLU A 47 4.93 -19.21 -5.13
C GLU A 47 4.88 -18.24 -6.33
N ASP A 48 4.01 -17.22 -6.26
CA ASP A 48 3.86 -16.22 -7.32
C ASP A 48 5.11 -15.32 -7.38
N ILE A 49 5.61 -14.88 -6.22
CA ILE A 49 6.86 -14.11 -6.10
C ILE A 49 8.03 -14.93 -6.66
N MET A 50 8.19 -16.18 -6.22
CA MET A 50 9.28 -17.04 -6.69
C MET A 50 9.16 -17.34 -8.19
N SER A 51 7.95 -17.41 -8.75
CA SER A 51 7.76 -17.57 -10.19
C SER A 51 8.33 -16.41 -10.98
N ASP A 52 8.15 -15.18 -10.49
CA ASP A 52 8.68 -13.99 -11.17
C ASP A 52 10.20 -13.93 -11.11
N PHE A 53 10.80 -14.19 -9.95
CA PHE A 53 12.27 -14.21 -9.84
C PHE A 53 12.92 -15.35 -10.64
N LYS A 54 12.23 -16.50 -10.80
CA LYS A 54 12.71 -17.62 -11.63
C LYS A 54 12.66 -17.35 -13.14
N LYS A 55 11.94 -16.31 -13.60
CA LYS A 55 11.95 -15.89 -15.01
C LYS A 55 13.21 -15.09 -15.36
N GLU A 56 13.92 -14.60 -14.34
CA GLU A 56 15.15 -13.83 -14.46
C GLU A 56 16.38 -14.74 -14.25
N ASP A 57 17.55 -14.28 -14.69
CA ASP A 57 18.82 -15.04 -14.64
C ASP A 57 19.53 -14.91 -13.27
N TYR A 58 18.79 -15.16 -12.19
CA TYR A 58 19.35 -15.19 -10.83
C TYR A 58 19.96 -16.56 -10.49
N SER A 59 20.96 -16.56 -9.61
CA SER A 59 21.57 -17.81 -9.16
C SER A 59 20.62 -18.62 -8.28
N GLU A 60 20.72 -19.95 -8.38
CA GLU A 60 19.94 -20.88 -7.56
C GLU A 60 20.13 -20.65 -6.06
N ASP A 61 21.36 -20.33 -5.62
CA ASP A 61 21.64 -20.02 -4.22
C ASP A 61 20.88 -18.77 -3.75
N PHE A 62 20.81 -17.73 -4.59
CA PHE A 62 20.03 -16.54 -4.28
C PHE A 62 18.53 -16.83 -4.20
N LEU A 63 17.99 -17.58 -5.17
CA LEU A 63 16.57 -17.93 -5.19
C LEU A 63 16.18 -18.74 -3.95
N LYS A 64 17.04 -19.66 -3.52
CA LYS A 64 16.83 -20.45 -2.31
C LYS A 64 16.87 -19.59 -1.04
N ASP A 65 17.83 -18.67 -0.94
CA ASP A 65 17.92 -17.76 0.20
C ASP A 65 16.71 -16.81 0.26
N LEU A 66 16.24 -16.34 -0.89
CA LEU A 66 15.03 -15.53 -1.02
C LEU A 66 13.80 -16.28 -0.53
N GLU A 67 13.55 -17.50 -1.02
CA GLU A 67 12.40 -18.32 -0.62
C GLU A 67 12.41 -18.60 0.89
N ASN A 68 13.56 -18.99 1.44
CA ASN A 68 13.72 -19.22 2.88
C ASN A 68 13.51 -17.94 3.70
N GLY A 69 13.97 -16.80 3.21
CA GLY A 69 13.78 -15.50 3.84
C GLY A 69 12.31 -15.08 3.86
N LEU A 70 11.62 -15.26 2.73
CA LEU A 70 10.19 -14.98 2.60
C LEU A 70 9.37 -15.84 3.56
N GLN A 71 9.62 -17.14 3.62
CA GLN A 71 8.92 -18.06 4.54
C GLN A 71 9.09 -17.69 6.02
N LYS A 72 10.24 -17.13 6.39
CA LYS A 72 10.54 -16.70 7.77
C LYS A 72 10.09 -15.27 8.08
N SER A 73 9.67 -14.52 7.06
CA SER A 73 9.21 -13.14 7.23
C SER A 73 7.92 -13.10 8.05
N SER A 74 7.80 -12.14 8.96
CA SER A 74 6.62 -11.96 9.82
C SER A 74 5.31 -11.76 9.05
N ILE A 75 5.39 -11.40 7.76
CA ILE A 75 4.22 -11.20 6.89
C ILE A 75 3.69 -12.54 6.33
N TYR A 76 4.57 -13.53 6.15
CA TYR A 76 4.22 -14.85 5.58
C TYR A 76 4.24 -15.98 6.61
N ASN A 77 4.84 -15.74 7.76
CA ASN A 77 4.83 -16.63 8.91
C ASN A 77 3.50 -16.48 9.66
N ASP A 78 2.41 -16.96 9.06
CA ASP A 78 1.11 -17.08 9.72
C ASP A 78 1.18 -18.22 10.75
N ASN A 79 1.37 -17.86 12.03
CA ASN A 79 1.03 -18.73 13.17
C ASN A 79 -0.47 -18.66 13.45
#